data_AF-A0A9D6CQQ0-F1
#
_entry.id   AF-A0A9D6CQQ0-F1
#
_cell.length_a   1.000
_cell.length_b   1.000
_cell.length_c   1.000
_cell.angle_alpha   90.00
_cell.angle_beta   90.00
_cell.angle_gamma   90.00
#
_symmetry.space_group_name_H-M   'P 1'
#
loop_
_entity.id
_entity.type
_entity.pdbx_description
1 polymer ?
#
loop_
_entity_poly.entity_id
_entity_poly.type
_entity_poly.pdbx_seq_one_letter_code
_entity_poly.pdbx_strand_id
1 'polypeptide(L)' 'MQISLPSGKAEFNFQEAATLLGMTSEELEALVALHLVNDEDDGPGNLARMRFRPADLILLNLMQSTAAAKLNAP' A
#
# COMPACT_ATOMS: atom_id res chain seq x y z
N MET A 1 -7.42 11.73 4.03
CA MET A 1 -7.44 10.73 5.11
C MET A 1 -6.09 10.73 5.81
N GLN A 2 -6.06 10.67 7.15
CA GLN A 2 -4.83 10.67 7.93
C GLN A 2 -4.55 9.23 8.40
N ILE A 3 -3.41 8.66 8.01
CA ILE A 3 -2.98 7.35 8.51
C ILE A 3 -2.31 7.52 9.87
N SER A 4 -2.69 6.69 10.84
CA SER A 4 -2.11 6.68 12.17
C SER A 4 -1.09 5.55 12.27
N LEU A 5 0.18 5.89 12.04
CA LEU A 5 1.27 4.92 12.11
C LEU A 5 1.65 4.65 13.58
N PRO A 6 1.78 3.38 14.00
CA PRO A 6 2.27 3.05 15.33
C PRO A 6 3.69 3.58 15.57
N SER A 7 3.87 4.40 16.61
CA SER A 7 5.17 4.93 17.01
C SER A 7 6.11 3.79 17.43
N GLY A 8 7.24 3.63 16.73
CA GLY A 8 8.29 2.67 17.09
C GLY A 8 8.37 1.40 16.24
N LYS A 9 7.46 1.17 15.29
CA LYS A 9 7.61 0.10 14.29
C LYS A 9 8.38 0.59 13.07
N ALA A 10 9.49 -0.09 12.76
CA ALA A 10 10.31 0.19 11.58
C ALA A 10 9.71 -0.39 10.29
N GLU A 11 8.97 -1.49 10.40
CA GLU A 11 8.41 -2.25 9.28
C GLU A 11 7.05 -2.84 9.65
N PHE A 12 6.17 -2.90 8.66
CA PHE A 12 4.81 -3.44 8.75
C PHE A 12 4.69 -4.56 7.73
N ASN A 13 4.03 -5.66 8.11
CA ASN A 13 3.68 -6.68 7.12
C ASN A 13 2.50 -6.23 6.25
N PHE A 14 2.21 -6.98 5.19
CA PHE A 14 1.11 -6.70 4.26
C PHE A 14 -0.25 -6.55 4.95
N GLN A 15 -0.57 -7.42 5.90
CA GLN A 15 -1.86 -7.39 6.61
C GLN A 15 -1.99 -6.17 7.54
N GLU A 16 -0.90 -5.77 8.18
CA GLU A 16 -0.82 -4.55 8.98
C GLU A 16 -0.94 -3.30 8.12
N ALA A 17 -0.25 -3.28 6.98
CA ALA A 17 -0.35 -2.21 6.00
C ALA A 17 -1.79 -2.02 5.52
N ALA A 18 -2.47 -3.11 5.14
CA ALA A 18 -3.87 -3.07 4.71
C ALA A 18 -4.78 -2.52 5.81
N THR A 19 -4.58 -2.97 7.05
CA THR A 19 -5.34 -2.49 8.22
C THR A 19 -5.10 -1.00 8.48
N LEU A 20 -3.86 -0.52 8.39
CA LEU A 20 -3.49 0.88 8.62
C LEU A 20 -4.01 1.81 7.52
N LEU A 21 -4.10 1.31 6.29
CA LEU A 21 -4.64 2.03 5.14
C LEU A 21 -6.17 1.95 5.05
N GLY A 22 -6.81 1.15 5.91
CA GLY A 22 -8.26 0.93 5.89
C GLY A 22 -8.72 0.21 4.62
N MET A 23 -7.88 -0.66 4.07
CA MET A 23 -8.12 -1.39 2.82
C MET A 23 -8.17 -2.89 3.08
N THR A 24 -8.80 -3.63 2.17
CA THR A 24 -8.68 -5.08 2.12
C THR A 24 -7.32 -5.50 1.56
N SER A 25 -6.91 -6.75 1.82
CA SER A 25 -5.69 -7.32 1.26
C SER A 25 -5.67 -7.27 -0.27
N GLU A 26 -6.82 -7.52 -0.91
CA GLU A 26 -6.97 -7.49 -2.37
C GLU A 26 -6.82 -6.05 -2.92
N GLU A 27 -7.37 -5.06 -2.25
CA GLU A 27 -7.21 -3.64 -2.66
C GLU A 27 -5.77 -3.16 -2.50
N LEU A 28 -5.10 -3.56 -1.42
CA LEU A 28 -3.69 -3.27 -1.22
C LEU A 28 -2.85 -3.97 -2.29
N GLU A 29 -3.15 -5.23 -2.62
CA GLU A 29 -2.47 -6.00 -3.65
C GLU A 29 -2.58 -5.31 -5.00
N ALA A 30 -3.79 -4.89 -5.40
CA ALA A 30 -4.01 -4.18 -6.65
C ALA A 30 -3.24 -2.84 -6.69
N LEU A 31 -3.21 -2.10 -5.58
CA LEU A 31 -2.53 -0.80 -5.50
C LEU A 31 -1.01 -0.93 -5.50
N VAL A 32 -0.50 -1.96 -4.80
CA VAL A 32 0.93 -2.30 -4.77
C VAL A 32 1.36 -2.87 -6.12
N ALA A 33 0.57 -3.73 -6.76
CA ALA A 33 0.83 -4.23 -8.11
C ALA A 33 0.87 -3.08 -9.12
N LEU A 34 -0.06 -2.13 -9.05
CA LEU A 34 -0.05 -0.94 -9.91
C LEU A 34 1.25 -0.11 -9.76
N HIS A 35 1.91 -0.19 -8.61
CA HIS A 35 3.15 0.54 -8.32
C HIS A 35 4.43 -0.27 -8.59
N LEU A 36 4.42 -1.57 -8.28
CA LEU A 36 5.54 -2.51 -8.42
C LEU A 36 5.71 -3.05 -9.84
N VAL A 37 4.82 -2.76 -10.78
CA VAL A 37 4.98 -3.12 -12.22
C VAL A 37 6.28 -2.58 -12.85
N ASN A 38 7.07 -1.76 -12.14
CA ASN A 38 8.43 -1.39 -12.56
C ASN A 38 9.55 -2.33 -12.07
N ASP A 39 9.28 -3.26 -11.15
CA ASP A 39 10.22 -4.29 -10.68
C ASP A 39 9.67 -5.67 -11.11
N GLU A 40 9.99 -6.07 -12.35
CA GLU A 40 9.42 -7.23 -13.07
C GLU A 40 9.76 -8.63 -12.47
N ASP A 41 10.47 -8.73 -11.34
CA ASP A 41 11.06 -10.02 -10.90
C ASP A 41 10.28 -10.74 -9.78
N ASP A 42 9.28 -10.10 -9.16
CA ASP A 42 8.60 -10.67 -7.99
C ASP A 42 7.10 -10.88 -8.21
N GLY A 43 6.72 -12.12 -8.56
CA GLY A 43 5.33 -12.51 -8.78
C GLY A 43 4.43 -12.33 -7.54
N PRO A 44 3.09 -12.48 -7.71
CA PRO A 44 2.09 -12.19 -6.66
C PRO A 44 2.28 -12.98 -5.35
N GLY A 45 3.05 -14.08 -5.37
CA GLY A 45 3.40 -14.84 -4.19
C GLY A 45 4.33 -14.15 -3.19
N ASN A 46 5.07 -13.10 -3.58
CA ASN A 46 6.04 -12.44 -2.69
C ASN A 46 5.49 -11.21 -1.95
N LEU A 47 4.31 -10.71 -2.34
CA LEU A 47 3.65 -9.56 -1.72
C LEU A 47 3.29 -9.82 -0.25
N ALA A 48 2.87 -11.04 0.07
CA ALA A 48 2.58 -11.45 1.45
C ALA A 48 3.82 -11.47 2.37
N ARG A 49 5.02 -11.58 1.79
CA ARG A 49 6.31 -11.51 2.53
C ARG A 49 6.90 -10.11 2.56
N MET A 50 6.33 -9.19 1.78
CA MET A 50 6.81 -7.84 1.66
C MET A 50 6.63 -7.08 2.98
N ARG A 51 7.65 -6.31 3.32
CA ARG A 51 7.68 -5.44 4.49
C ARG A 51 7.61 -3.99 4.01
N PHE A 52 6.66 -3.24 4.56
CA PHE A 52 6.45 -1.84 4.26
C PHE A 52 7.06 -0.99 5.35
N ARG A 53 7.90 -0.02 5.00
CA ARG A 53 8.35 0.99 5.93
C ARG A 53 7.26 2.06 6.11
N PRO A 54 7.31 2.84 7.21
CA PRO A 54 6.42 3.98 7.41
C PRO A 54 6.29 4.90 6.19
N ALA A 55 7.40 5.14 5.48
CA ALA A 55 7.43 5.97 4.28
C ALA A 55 6.64 5.37 3.12
N ASP A 56 6.72 4.04 2.92
CA ASP A 56 5.96 3.33 1.88
C ASP A 56 4.46 3.44 2.15
N LEU A 57 4.03 3.31 3.42
CA LEU A 57 2.62 3.46 3.81
C LEU A 57 2.09 4.87 3.55
N ILE A 58 2.91 5.90 3.78
CA ILE A 58 2.55 7.29 3.46
C ILE A 58 2.36 7.45 1.95
N LEU A 59 3.27 6.89 1.14
CA LEU A 59 3.18 6.93 -0.32
C LEU A 59 1.91 6.21 -0.81
N LEU A 60 1.63 5.00 -0.31
CA LEU A 60 0.44 4.23 -0.67
C LEU A 60 -0.85 5.00 -0.33
N ASN A 61 -0.91 5.70 0.81
CA ASN A 61 -2.05 6.54 1.19
C ASN A 61 -2.22 7.77 0.26
N LEU A 62 -1.12 8.40 -0.16
CA LEU A 62 -1.16 9.50 -1.14
C LEU A 62 -1.60 9.02 -2.52
N MET A 63 -1.15 7.83 -2.91
CA MET A 63 -1.55 7.19 -4.16
C MET A 63 -3.03 6.81 -4.14
N GLN A 64 -3.54 6.27 -3.04
CA GLN A 64 -4.96 6.02 -2.86
C GLN A 64 -5.78 7.30 -3.05
N SER A 65 -5.34 8.41 -2.46
CA SER A 65 -5.99 9.72 -2.61
C SER A 65 -5.96 10.22 -4.06
N THR A 66 -4.88 9.92 -4.80
CA THR A 66 -4.72 10.32 -6.21
C THR A 66 -5.48 9.41 -7.18
N ALA A 67 -5.50 8.10 -6.91
CA ALA A 67 -6.27 7.11 -7.65
C ALA A 67 -7.77 7.36 -7.52
N ALA A 68 -8.23 7.68 -6.30
CA ALA A 68 -9.60 8.12 -6.04
C ALA A 68 -9.94 9.43 -6.78
N ALA A 69 -8.98 10.36 -6.88
CA ALA A 69 -9.18 11.59 -7.64
C ALA A 69 -9.28 11.34 -9.17
N LYS A 70 -8.54 10.38 -9.72
CA LYS A 70 -8.63 10.01 -11.14
C LYS A 70 -9.94 9.29 -11.51
N LEU A 71 -10.56 8.55 -10.59
CA LEU A 71 -11.86 7.90 -10.84
C LEU A 71 -13.05 8.88 -10.83
N ASN A 72 -12.86 10.10 -10.33
CA ASN A 72 -13.87 11.16 -10.27
C ASN A 72 -13.59 12.33 -11.23
N ALA A 73 -12.70 12.15 -12.20
CA ALA A 73 -12.53 13.14 -13.27
C ALA A 73 -13.71 13.02 -14.26
N PRO A 74 -14.46 14.11 -14.52
CA PRO A 74 -15.62 14.12 -15.42
C PRO A 74 -15.27 13.90 -16.89
#